data_AF-A0AAD6NFV1-F1
#
_entry.id   AF-A0AAD6NFV1-F1
#
_cell.length_a   1.000
_cell.length_b   1.000
_cell.length_c   1.000
_cell.angle_alpha   90.00
_cell.angle_beta   90.00
_cell.angle_gamma   90.00
#
_symmetry.space_group_name_H-M   'P 1'
#
loop_
_entity.id
_entity.type
_entity.pdbx_description
1 polymer ?
#
loop_
_entity_poly.entity_id
_entity_poly.type
_entity_poly.pdbx_seq_one_letter_code
_entity_poly.pdbx_strand_id
1 'polypeptide(L)'
;MSVFCSLAQRLGLEAYPCAYPYHVYVFVYETKASHFYLNPHENADPIFQDELEARLQEMGIAITPASIDKFLRPAPTVELVLRNARNILRNAPHARRHQPTDEGPESEINVDAAEYAALFAIALLSSAWTTRILEPLCRCLQESFPTDVGFIETYILPLVDPESRPARLLRTICVALRNEDGMARKIKRRSSLENRGVLTIRLPSRNHGLDDQHDS
;
A
#
# COMPACT_ATOMS: atom_id res chain seq x y z
N MET A 1 7.58 12.58 -0.91
CA MET A 1 7.84 13.01 -2.31
C MET A 1 6.60 13.46 -3.04
N SER A 2 5.69 12.55 -3.39
CA SER A 2 4.54 12.84 -4.27
C SER A 2 3.66 13.97 -3.73
N VAL A 3 3.42 14.02 -2.42
CA VAL A 3 2.67 15.10 -1.77
C VAL A 3 3.38 16.45 -1.96
N PHE A 4 4.68 16.52 -1.70
CA PHE A 4 5.47 17.73 -1.91
C PHE A 4 5.43 18.19 -3.38
N CYS A 5 5.71 17.29 -4.32
CA CYS A 5 5.66 17.62 -5.76
C CYS A 5 4.27 18.13 -6.16
N SER A 6 3.19 17.50 -5.66
CA SER A 6 1.81 17.92 -5.96
C SER A 6 1.51 19.31 -5.41
N LEU A 7 2.01 19.65 -4.22
CA LEU A 7 1.85 20.98 -3.64
C LEU A 7 2.68 22.03 -4.38
N ALA A 8 3.95 21.73 -4.69
CA ALA A 8 4.83 22.60 -5.44
C ALA A 8 4.24 22.94 -6.83
N GLN A 9 3.73 21.94 -7.54
CA GLN A 9 3.06 22.13 -8.84
C GLN A 9 1.81 23.01 -8.74
N ARG A 10 1.02 22.89 -7.65
CA ARG A 10 -0.12 23.78 -7.40
C ARG A 10 0.29 25.23 -7.15
N LEU A 11 1.52 25.45 -6.67
CA LEU A 11 2.11 26.77 -6.47
C LEU A 11 2.86 27.29 -7.71
N GLY A 12 2.79 26.58 -8.84
CA GLY A 12 3.43 26.97 -10.10
C GLY A 12 4.90 26.53 -10.23
N LEU A 13 5.42 25.72 -9.31
CA LEU A 13 6.76 25.15 -9.41
C LEU A 13 6.72 23.80 -10.13
N GLU A 14 7.54 23.65 -11.16
CA GLU A 14 7.63 22.39 -11.89
C GLU A 14 8.55 21.42 -11.15
N ALA A 15 7.95 20.60 -10.28
CA ALA A 15 8.66 19.69 -9.38
C ALA A 15 8.32 18.22 -9.66
N TYR A 16 9.33 17.36 -9.64
CA TYR A 16 9.21 15.93 -9.88
C TYR A 16 10.03 15.12 -8.87
N PRO A 17 9.60 13.91 -8.51
CA PRO A 17 10.38 13.04 -7.64
C PRO A 17 11.56 12.38 -8.37
N CYS A 18 12.68 12.15 -7.68
CA CYS A 18 13.82 11.39 -8.20
C CYS A 18 13.90 9.98 -7.62
N ALA A 19 14.52 9.06 -8.35
CA ALA A 19 14.78 7.69 -7.89
C ALA A 19 16.11 7.55 -7.12
N TYR A 20 16.65 8.66 -6.58
CA TYR A 20 17.93 8.68 -5.88
C TYR A 20 17.98 7.63 -4.75
N PRO A 21 19.05 6.82 -4.64
CA PRO A 21 19.13 5.74 -3.65
C PRO A 21 19.10 6.24 -2.21
N TYR A 22 18.37 5.54 -1.34
CA TYR A 22 18.28 5.74 0.13
C TYR A 22 17.73 7.09 0.61
N HIS A 23 17.85 8.15 -0.18
CA HIS A 23 17.39 9.50 0.12
C HIS A 23 16.26 9.93 -0.79
N VAL A 24 15.59 10.98 -0.38
CA VAL A 24 14.39 11.49 -0.99
C VAL A 24 14.69 12.87 -1.56
N TYR A 25 14.85 12.98 -2.88
CA TYR A 25 15.13 14.25 -3.55
C TYR A 25 14.09 14.59 -4.60
N VAL A 26 13.68 15.85 -4.63
CA VAL A 26 12.76 16.43 -5.61
C VAL A 26 13.60 17.15 -6.65
N PHE A 27 13.45 16.79 -7.92
CA PHE A 27 13.91 17.57 -9.06
C PHE A 27 13.00 18.78 -9.25
N VAL A 28 13.55 19.98 -9.33
CA VAL A 28 12.79 21.21 -9.58
C VAL A 28 13.38 21.92 -10.78
N TYR A 29 12.54 22.22 -11.79
CA TYR A 29 12.93 23.13 -12.86
C TYR A 29 12.82 24.57 -12.36
N GLU A 30 13.93 25.29 -12.40
CA GLU A 30 13.94 26.74 -12.22
C GLU A 30 13.62 27.41 -13.57
N THR A 31 14.23 26.90 -14.65
CA THR A 31 13.94 27.28 -16.02
C THR A 31 13.94 26.04 -16.91
N LYS A 32 13.67 26.20 -18.21
CA LYS A 32 13.79 25.09 -19.18
C LYS A 32 15.22 24.54 -19.30
N ALA A 33 16.23 25.32 -18.89
CA ALA A 33 17.64 24.97 -19.02
C ALA A 33 18.35 24.79 -17.67
N SER A 34 17.73 25.15 -16.55
CA SER A 34 18.29 25.04 -15.20
C SER A 34 17.36 24.27 -14.26
N HIS A 35 17.97 23.42 -13.45
CA HIS A 35 17.29 22.63 -12.43
C HIS A 35 18.15 22.53 -11.18
N PHE A 36 17.50 22.24 -10.07
CA PHE A 36 18.13 21.95 -8.79
C PHE A 36 17.34 20.85 -8.07
N TYR A 37 17.88 20.39 -6.95
CA TYR A 37 17.25 19.37 -6.13
C TYR A 37 16.87 19.92 -4.77
N LEU A 38 15.80 19.39 -4.18
CA LEU A 38 15.39 19.69 -2.80
C LEU A 38 15.25 18.41 -2.00
N ASN A 39 15.65 18.45 -0.72
CA ASN A 39 15.32 17.41 0.23
C ASN A 39 14.13 17.85 1.12
N PRO A 40 12.91 17.35 0.88
CA PRO A 40 11.73 17.78 1.64
C PRO A 40 11.71 17.29 3.10
N HIS A 41 12.67 16.46 3.52
CA HIS A 41 12.72 15.88 4.87
C HIS A 41 13.79 16.51 5.79
N GLU A 42 14.71 17.30 5.24
CA GLU A 42 15.76 17.97 5.99
C GLU A 42 15.56 19.48 5.88
N ASN A 43 16.35 20.14 5.01
CA ASN A 43 16.27 21.56 4.73
C ASN A 43 15.87 21.77 3.26
N ALA A 44 15.05 22.78 3.01
CA ALA A 44 14.57 23.14 1.67
C ALA A 44 15.60 23.97 0.87
N ASP A 45 16.88 23.84 1.19
CA ASP A 45 17.95 24.53 0.47
C ASP A 45 18.20 23.85 -0.89
N PRO A 46 18.43 24.61 -1.96
CA PRO A 46 18.79 24.05 -3.27
C PRO A 46 20.08 23.24 -3.19
N ILE A 47 20.04 22.01 -3.71
CA ILE A 47 21.18 21.12 -3.86
C ILE A 47 21.48 21.01 -5.36
N PHE A 48 22.75 21.11 -5.73
CA PHE A 48 23.18 21.03 -7.12
C PHE A 48 23.55 19.59 -7.54
N GLN A 49 23.60 19.36 -8.85
CA GLN A 49 23.77 18.02 -9.39
C GLN A 49 25.13 17.40 -9.04
N ASP A 50 26.19 18.20 -9.06
CA ASP A 50 27.56 17.82 -8.71
C ASP A 50 27.67 17.27 -7.29
N GLU A 51 26.96 17.88 -6.33
CA GLU A 51 26.89 17.36 -4.95
C GLU A 51 26.24 15.97 -4.89
N LEU A 52 25.15 15.76 -5.64
CA LEU A 52 24.46 14.48 -5.67
C LEU A 52 25.25 13.41 -6.43
N GLU A 53 26.00 13.79 -7.46
CA GLU A 53 26.93 12.93 -8.19
C GLU A 53 28.09 12.48 -7.29
N ALA A 54 28.70 13.39 -6.53
CA ALA A 54 29.74 13.04 -5.56
C ALA A 54 29.24 12.01 -4.53
N ARG A 55 28.03 12.21 -3.98
CA ARG A 55 27.40 11.25 -3.06
C ARG A 55 27.08 9.90 -3.74
N LEU A 56 26.69 9.89 -5.02
CA LEU A 56 26.51 8.64 -5.77
C LEU A 56 27.85 7.88 -5.92
N GLN A 57 28.94 8.59 -6.19
CA GLN A 57 30.28 7.99 -6.27
C GLN A 57 30.71 7.40 -4.93
N GLU A 58 30.47 8.10 -3.82
CA GLU A 58 30.73 7.59 -2.46
C GLU A 58 29.95 6.30 -2.16
N MET A 59 28.74 6.16 -2.72
CA MET A 59 27.95 4.92 -2.66
C MET A 59 28.40 3.83 -3.64
N GLY A 60 29.48 4.04 -4.39
CA GLY A 60 30.02 3.10 -5.37
C GLY A 60 29.27 3.07 -6.70
N ILE A 61 28.44 4.07 -6.99
CA ILE A 61 27.73 4.20 -8.26
C ILE A 61 28.56 5.05 -9.22
N ALA A 62 29.00 4.43 -10.32
CA ALA A 62 29.72 5.15 -11.36
C ALA A 62 28.83 6.22 -12.01
N ILE A 63 29.38 7.40 -12.26
CA ILE A 63 28.69 8.51 -12.94
C ILE A 63 28.78 8.28 -14.44
N THR A 64 27.66 7.89 -15.01
CA THR A 64 27.48 7.58 -16.44
C THR A 64 26.17 8.23 -16.88
N PRO A 65 25.97 8.47 -18.19
CA PRO A 65 24.68 8.98 -18.67
C PRO A 65 23.49 8.14 -18.21
N ALA A 66 23.65 6.82 -18.12
CA ALA A 66 22.60 5.91 -17.67
C ALA A 66 22.30 6.02 -16.16
N SER A 67 23.31 6.21 -15.31
CA SER A 67 23.09 6.39 -13.86
C SER A 67 22.56 7.78 -13.53
N ILE A 68 22.97 8.81 -14.28
CA ILE A 68 22.38 10.16 -14.19
C ILE A 68 20.91 10.10 -14.58
N ASP A 69 20.59 9.51 -15.73
CA ASP A 69 19.21 9.37 -16.19
C ASP A 69 18.35 8.61 -15.17
N LYS A 70 18.90 7.53 -14.60
CA LYS A 70 18.19 6.74 -13.61
C LYS A 70 17.98 7.44 -12.27
N PHE A 71 18.99 8.09 -11.72
CA PHE A 71 18.95 8.55 -10.32
C PHE A 71 18.70 10.05 -10.14
N LEU A 72 19.01 10.84 -11.18
CA LEU A 72 19.02 12.30 -11.13
C LEU A 72 18.00 12.94 -12.06
N ARG A 73 17.23 12.16 -12.84
CA ARG A 73 16.09 12.67 -13.62
C ARG A 73 14.75 12.36 -12.94
N PRO A 74 13.67 13.05 -13.36
CA PRO A 74 12.32 12.73 -12.94
C PRO A 74 12.03 11.22 -13.07
N ALA A 75 11.75 10.59 -11.95
CA ALA A 75 11.50 9.15 -11.91
C ALA A 75 10.12 8.84 -12.49
N PRO A 76 9.99 7.77 -13.30
CA PRO A 76 8.70 7.33 -13.79
C PRO A 76 7.82 6.88 -12.61
N THR A 77 6.51 7.11 -12.73
CA THR A 77 5.54 6.78 -11.67
C THR A 77 5.65 5.33 -11.20
N VAL A 78 5.86 4.39 -12.14
CA VAL A 78 6.03 2.96 -11.84
C VAL A 78 7.19 2.73 -10.85
N GLU A 79 8.33 3.38 -11.05
CA GLU A 79 9.50 3.20 -10.18
C GLU A 79 9.23 3.72 -8.76
N LEU A 80 8.51 4.83 -8.63
CA LEU A 80 8.12 5.38 -7.34
C LEU A 80 7.16 4.46 -6.59
N VAL A 81 6.16 3.92 -7.29
CA VAL A 81 5.20 2.97 -6.71
C VAL A 81 5.95 1.72 -6.22
N LEU A 82 6.86 1.17 -7.03
CA LEU A 82 7.67 0.03 -6.64
C LEU A 82 8.61 0.33 -5.48
N ARG A 83 9.21 1.52 -5.44
CA ARG A 83 10.05 1.97 -4.31
C ARG A 83 9.23 2.07 -3.03
N ASN A 84 8.06 2.69 -3.08
CA ASN A 84 7.15 2.82 -1.94
C ASN A 84 6.67 1.46 -1.45
N ALA A 85 6.25 0.57 -2.35
CA ALA A 85 5.84 -0.78 -2.00
C ALA A 85 6.96 -1.54 -1.27
N ARG A 86 8.20 -1.49 -1.77
CA ARG A 86 9.36 -2.11 -1.09
C ARG A 86 9.64 -1.50 0.28
N ASN A 87 9.50 -0.19 0.42
CA ASN A 87 9.65 0.49 1.71
C ASN A 87 8.58 0.03 2.72
N ILE A 88 7.32 -0.12 2.27
CA ILE A 88 6.23 -0.66 3.11
C ILE A 88 6.60 -2.07 3.59
N LEU A 89 6.98 -2.97 2.68
CA LEU A 89 7.35 -4.34 3.03
C LEU A 89 8.54 -4.41 4.00
N ARG A 90 9.53 -3.53 3.84
CA ARG A 90 10.69 -3.45 4.75
C ARG A 90 10.29 -3.01 6.15
N ASN A 91 9.33 -2.09 6.27
CA ASN A 91 8.92 -1.48 7.54
C ASN A 91 7.74 -2.19 8.21
N ALA A 92 6.97 -3.03 7.50
CA ALA A 92 5.78 -3.71 8.02
C ALA A 92 6.06 -4.54 9.31
N PRO A 93 7.17 -5.28 9.45
CA PRO A 93 7.47 -5.97 10.70
C PRO A 93 7.70 -5.03 11.89
N HIS A 94 8.26 -3.85 11.64
CA HIS A 94 8.47 -2.84 12.69
C HIS A 94 7.16 -2.17 13.08
N ALA A 95 6.33 -1.81 12.09
CA ALA A 95 5.01 -1.23 12.32
C ALA A 95 4.10 -2.15 13.16
N ARG A 96 4.09 -3.47 12.88
CA ARG A 96 3.34 -4.45 13.69
C ARG A 96 3.81 -4.55 15.14
N ARG A 97 5.10 -4.31 15.42
CA ARG A 97 5.65 -4.36 16.79
C ARG A 97 5.39 -3.11 17.60
N HIS A 98 5.11 -1.99 16.94
CA HIS A 98 4.98 -0.68 17.57
C HIS A 98 3.58 -0.09 17.38
N GLN A 99 2.60 -0.95 17.06
CA GLN A 99 1.20 -0.57 17.05
C GLN A 99 0.81 -0.20 18.49
N PRO A 100 0.41 1.06 18.74
CA PRO A 100 0.06 1.50 20.08
C PRO A 100 -1.19 0.75 20.55
N THR A 101 -1.08 0.03 21.66
CA THR A 101 -2.17 -0.80 22.20
C THR A 101 -3.36 -0.01 22.77
N ASP A 102 -3.25 1.32 22.88
CA ASP A 102 -4.18 2.19 23.62
C ASP A 102 -4.67 3.43 22.86
N GLU A 103 -4.31 3.61 21.58
CA GLU A 103 -4.84 4.75 20.80
C GLU A 103 -6.16 4.36 20.13
N GLY A 104 -7.17 5.23 20.23
CA GLY A 104 -8.54 4.95 19.80
C GLY A 104 -8.68 4.53 18.33
N PRO A 105 -9.87 4.05 17.92
CA PRO A 105 -10.11 3.34 16.65
C PRO A 105 -9.88 4.15 15.35
N GLU A 106 -9.47 5.42 15.45
CA GLU A 106 -9.39 6.33 14.29
C GLU A 106 -7.98 6.49 13.69
N SER A 107 -6.93 5.89 14.28
CA SER A 107 -5.55 6.09 13.78
C SER A 107 -4.68 4.83 13.70
N GLU A 108 -5.26 3.63 13.72
CA GLU A 108 -4.48 2.41 13.48
C GLU A 108 -4.28 2.18 11.99
N ILE A 109 -3.03 2.31 11.53
CA ILE A 109 -2.64 1.84 10.20
C ILE A 109 -2.89 0.33 10.14
N ASN A 110 -3.77 -0.11 9.24
CA ASN A 110 -3.94 -1.54 8.96
C ASN A 110 -2.70 -2.05 8.21
N VAL A 111 -1.76 -2.61 8.97
CA VAL A 111 -0.46 -3.06 8.42
C VAL A 111 -0.64 -4.21 7.42
N ASP A 112 -1.60 -5.10 7.65
CA ASP A 112 -1.83 -6.25 6.75
C ASP A 112 -2.39 -5.79 5.40
N ALA A 113 -3.30 -4.81 5.40
CA ALA A 113 -3.79 -4.19 4.16
C ALA A 113 -2.67 -3.44 3.43
N ALA A 114 -1.80 -2.73 4.14
CA ALA A 114 -0.66 -2.04 3.55
C ALA A 114 0.35 -3.02 2.93
N GLU A 115 0.66 -4.12 3.63
CA GLU A 115 1.52 -5.19 3.14
C GLU A 115 0.91 -5.86 1.90
N TYR A 116 -0.38 -6.22 1.94
CA TYR A 116 -1.10 -6.78 0.81
C TYR A 116 -1.07 -5.86 -0.42
N ALA A 117 -1.39 -4.58 -0.24
CA ALA A 117 -1.35 -3.59 -1.33
C ALA A 117 0.05 -3.43 -1.92
N ALA A 118 1.09 -3.47 -1.08
CA ALA A 118 2.47 -3.41 -1.55
C ALA A 118 2.88 -4.65 -2.35
N LEU A 119 2.51 -5.86 -1.91
CA LEU A 119 2.75 -7.10 -2.64
C LEU A 119 2.03 -7.09 -3.99
N PHE A 120 0.77 -6.67 -4.01
CA PHE A 120 -0.04 -6.56 -5.23
C PHE A 120 0.60 -5.59 -6.23
N ALA A 121 1.00 -4.39 -5.77
CA ALA A 121 1.65 -3.40 -6.62
C ALA A 121 2.97 -3.92 -7.22
N ILE A 122 3.78 -4.65 -6.44
CA ILE A 122 5.02 -5.25 -6.94
C ILE A 122 4.73 -6.32 -8.00
N ALA A 123 3.77 -7.20 -7.73
CA ALA A 123 3.37 -8.25 -8.67
C ALA A 123 2.86 -7.65 -10.00
N LEU A 124 2.04 -6.60 -9.92
CA LEU A 124 1.48 -5.93 -11.09
C LEU A 124 2.53 -5.19 -11.93
N LEU A 125 3.48 -4.50 -11.29
CA LEU A 125 4.32 -3.50 -11.97
C LEU A 125 5.76 -3.92 -12.25
N SER A 126 6.34 -4.85 -11.47
CA SER A 126 7.79 -5.13 -11.57
C SER A 126 8.13 -6.32 -12.46
N SER A 127 7.14 -7.08 -12.94
CA SER A 127 7.34 -8.40 -13.55
C SER A 127 8.22 -9.36 -12.72
N ALA A 128 8.45 -9.06 -11.43
CA ALA A 128 9.30 -9.85 -10.54
C ALA A 128 8.44 -10.88 -9.80
N TRP A 129 8.01 -11.89 -10.54
CA TRP A 129 7.16 -13.02 -10.11
C TRP A 129 7.92 -14.05 -9.25
N THR A 130 8.65 -13.57 -8.26
CA THR A 130 9.41 -14.45 -7.37
C THR A 130 8.50 -15.05 -6.29
N THR A 131 8.86 -16.22 -5.79
CA THR A 131 8.15 -16.86 -4.66
C THR A 131 8.11 -15.95 -3.43
N ARG A 132 9.14 -15.11 -3.23
CA ARG A 132 9.21 -14.12 -2.15
C ARG A 132 8.10 -13.07 -2.18
N ILE A 133 7.51 -12.80 -3.34
CA ILE A 133 6.39 -11.86 -3.49
C ILE A 133 5.07 -12.65 -3.55
N LEU A 134 5.05 -13.74 -4.30
CA LEU A 134 3.81 -14.44 -4.57
C LEU A 134 3.31 -15.28 -3.40
N GLU A 135 4.19 -15.94 -2.64
CA GLU A 135 3.76 -16.74 -1.49
C GLU A 135 3.10 -15.86 -0.40
N PRO A 136 3.67 -14.71 0.00
CA PRO A 136 2.98 -13.79 0.90
C PRO A 136 1.69 -13.22 0.31
N LEU A 137 1.68 -12.86 -0.98
CA LEU A 137 0.48 -12.32 -1.64
C LEU A 137 -0.67 -13.33 -1.61
N CYS A 138 -0.36 -14.58 -1.94
CA CYS A 138 -1.26 -15.72 -1.90
C CYS A 138 -1.83 -15.95 -0.50
N ARG A 139 -0.96 -15.89 0.52
CA ARG A 139 -1.38 -16.03 1.92
C ARG A 139 -2.36 -14.92 2.31
N CYS A 140 -2.01 -13.65 2.05
CA CYS A 140 -2.89 -12.52 2.33
C CYS A 140 -4.25 -12.66 1.63
N LEU A 141 -4.25 -13.11 0.37
CA LEU A 141 -5.48 -13.35 -0.38
C LEU A 141 -6.34 -14.44 0.27
N GLN A 142 -5.76 -15.55 0.69
CA GLN A 142 -6.51 -16.67 1.28
C GLN A 142 -7.02 -16.36 2.69
N GLU A 143 -6.22 -15.67 3.51
CA GLU A 143 -6.51 -15.49 4.94
C GLU A 143 -7.32 -14.22 5.22
N SER A 144 -7.04 -13.12 4.52
CA SER A 144 -7.52 -11.79 4.90
C SER A 144 -8.31 -11.07 3.81
N PHE A 145 -8.01 -11.33 2.53
CA PHE A 145 -8.60 -10.60 1.40
C PHE A 145 -9.19 -11.53 0.29
N PRO A 146 -9.99 -12.56 0.62
CA PRO A 146 -10.46 -13.54 -0.37
C PRO A 146 -11.34 -12.94 -1.47
N THR A 147 -12.07 -11.87 -1.15
CA THR A 147 -12.94 -11.14 -2.10
C THR A 147 -12.17 -10.56 -3.29
N ASP A 148 -10.87 -10.33 -3.14
CA ASP A 148 -10.03 -9.70 -4.16
C ASP A 148 -9.53 -10.69 -5.23
N VAL A 149 -9.95 -11.95 -5.18
CA VAL A 149 -9.56 -12.99 -6.15
C VAL A 149 -9.81 -12.57 -7.61
N GLY A 150 -10.90 -11.83 -7.88
CA GLY A 150 -11.20 -11.32 -9.20
C GLY A 150 -10.16 -10.33 -9.74
N PHE A 151 -9.52 -9.56 -8.87
CA PHE A 151 -8.44 -8.64 -9.27
C PHE A 151 -7.18 -9.40 -9.65
N ILE A 152 -6.86 -10.48 -8.94
CA ILE A 152 -5.74 -11.37 -9.29
C ILE A 152 -5.99 -12.01 -10.66
N GLU A 153 -7.21 -12.51 -10.88
CA GLU A 153 -7.58 -13.14 -12.15
C GLU A 153 -7.52 -12.16 -13.32
N THR A 154 -7.96 -10.92 -13.11
CA THR A 154 -8.10 -9.92 -14.17
C THR A 154 -6.77 -9.22 -14.50
N TYR A 155 -5.97 -8.88 -13.48
CA TYR A 155 -4.82 -7.98 -13.66
C TYR A 155 -3.47 -8.67 -13.48
N ILE A 156 -3.41 -9.74 -12.70
CA ILE A 156 -2.14 -10.38 -12.33
C ILE A 156 -1.90 -11.63 -13.18
N LEU A 157 -2.85 -12.56 -13.24
CA LEU A 157 -2.71 -13.80 -14.01
C LEU A 157 -2.34 -13.60 -15.48
N PRO A 158 -2.89 -12.61 -16.23
CA PRO A 158 -2.53 -12.41 -17.63
C PRO A 158 -1.09 -11.98 -17.87
N LEU A 159 -0.41 -11.47 -16.84
CA LEU A 159 0.97 -10.96 -16.93
C LEU A 159 2.02 -12.06 -16.65
N VAL A 160 1.59 -13.24 -16.21
CA VAL A 160 2.48 -14.36 -15.87
C VAL A 160 2.52 -15.33 -17.02
N ASP A 161 3.71 -15.85 -17.32
CA ASP A 161 3.84 -17.01 -18.20
C ASP A 161 2.95 -18.17 -17.68
N PRO A 162 1.95 -18.62 -18.46
CA PRO A 162 1.01 -19.66 -18.06
C PRO A 162 1.65 -20.94 -17.55
N GLU A 163 2.82 -21.30 -18.09
CA GLU A 163 3.54 -22.53 -17.77
C GLU A 163 4.48 -22.37 -16.56
N SER A 164 4.59 -21.16 -16.03
CA SER A 164 5.45 -20.87 -14.89
C SER A 164 4.86 -21.42 -13.58
N ARG A 165 5.75 -21.77 -12.63
CA ARG A 165 5.35 -22.14 -11.27
C ARG A 165 4.51 -21.05 -10.58
N PRO A 166 4.88 -19.75 -10.65
CA PRO A 166 4.04 -18.62 -10.27
C PRO A 166 2.59 -18.69 -10.74
N ALA A 167 2.37 -18.90 -12.04
CA ALA A 167 1.03 -18.94 -12.63
C ALA A 167 0.23 -20.12 -12.08
N ARG A 168 0.85 -21.30 -11.94
CA ARG A 168 0.18 -22.47 -11.35
C ARG A 168 -0.24 -22.23 -9.91
N LEU A 169 0.61 -21.62 -9.09
CA LEU A 169 0.29 -21.31 -7.69
C LEU A 169 -0.93 -20.37 -7.61
N LEU A 170 -0.89 -19.27 -8.36
CA LEU A 170 -1.98 -18.29 -8.38
C LEU A 170 -3.29 -18.90 -8.87
N ARG A 171 -3.26 -19.70 -9.96
CA ARG A 171 -4.45 -20.38 -10.48
C ARG A 171 -5.05 -21.35 -9.46
N THR A 172 -4.23 -22.17 -8.80
CA THR A 172 -4.70 -23.12 -7.79
C THR A 172 -5.45 -22.40 -6.67
N ILE A 173 -4.91 -21.27 -6.21
CA ILE A 173 -5.53 -20.48 -5.14
C ILE A 173 -6.81 -19.81 -5.62
N CYS A 174 -6.82 -19.21 -6.80
CA CYS A 174 -8.02 -18.60 -7.36
C CYS A 174 -9.14 -19.63 -7.50
N VAL A 175 -8.85 -20.82 -8.05
CA VAL A 175 -9.82 -21.92 -8.17
C VAL A 175 -10.33 -22.37 -6.81
N ALA A 176 -9.46 -22.52 -5.80
CA ALA A 176 -9.87 -22.90 -4.46
C ALA A 176 -10.87 -21.87 -3.86
N LEU A 177 -10.55 -20.58 -3.94
CA LEU A 177 -11.41 -19.51 -3.43
C LEU A 177 -12.76 -19.45 -4.18
N ARG A 178 -12.74 -19.60 -5.51
CA ARG A 178 -13.98 -19.65 -6.31
C ARG A 178 -14.85 -20.86 -5.99
N ASN A 179 -14.24 -22.01 -5.73
CA ASN A 179 -14.96 -23.21 -5.32
C ASN A 179 -15.62 -23.00 -3.95
N GLU A 180 -14.92 -22.37 -3.00
CA GLU A 180 -15.47 -22.02 -1.70
C GLU A 180 -16.67 -21.06 -1.80
N ASP A 181 -16.58 -20.03 -2.66
CA ASP A 181 -17.68 -19.11 -2.93
C ASP A 181 -18.89 -19.81 -3.57
N GLY A 182 -18.63 -20.80 -4.43
CA GLY A 182 -19.64 -21.61 -5.09
C GLY A 182 -20.33 -22.64 -4.19
N MET A 183 -19.76 -22.93 -3.01
CA MET A 183 -20.38 -23.87 -2.07
C MET A 183 -21.67 -23.29 -1.49
N ALA A 184 -22.78 -23.98 -1.70
CA ALA A 184 -24.09 -23.60 -1.17
C ALA A 184 -24.02 -23.47 0.36
N ARG A 185 -24.02 -22.22 0.87
CA ARG A 185 -24.10 -21.98 2.30
C ARG A 185 -25.44 -22.50 2.82
N LYS A 186 -25.41 -23.35 3.85
CA LYS A 186 -26.63 -23.86 4.50
C LYS A 186 -27.47 -22.67 4.94
N ILE A 187 -28.66 -22.50 4.34
CA ILE A 187 -29.56 -21.38 4.62
C ILE A 187 -29.92 -21.41 6.10
N LYS A 188 -29.32 -20.52 6.91
CA LYS A 188 -29.73 -20.31 8.29
C LYS A 188 -30.92 -19.35 8.31
N ARG A 189 -32.13 -19.88 8.52
CA ARG A 189 -33.32 -19.05 8.71
C ARG A 189 -33.15 -18.17 9.95
N ARG A 190 -33.57 -16.90 9.87
CA ARG A 190 -33.54 -15.95 11.01
C ARG A 190 -34.24 -16.49 12.26
N SER A 191 -35.22 -17.39 12.09
CA SER A 191 -35.96 -18.06 13.17
C SER A 191 -35.25 -19.27 13.81
N SER A 192 -34.03 -19.62 13.37
CA SER A 192 -33.26 -20.71 13.97
C SER A 192 -32.93 -20.38 15.43
N LEU A 193 -33.09 -21.36 16.32
CA LEU A 193 -32.74 -21.26 17.74
C LEU A 193 -31.29 -20.78 17.96
N GLU A 194 -30.39 -21.10 17.03
CA GLU A 194 -28.99 -20.65 17.02
C GLU A 194 -28.82 -19.12 16.88
N ASN A 195 -29.81 -18.40 16.35
CA ASN A 195 -29.74 -16.95 16.12
C ASN A 195 -30.29 -16.11 17.28
N ARG A 196 -30.83 -16.74 18.34
CA ARG A 196 -31.41 -16.02 19.49
C ARG A 196 -30.40 -15.20 20.29
N GLY A 197 -29.11 -15.55 20.25
CA GLY A 197 -28.05 -14.83 20.97
C GLY A 197 -27.65 -13.49 20.34
N VAL A 198 -27.88 -13.30 19.03
CA VAL A 198 -27.42 -12.13 18.27
C VAL A 198 -28.34 -10.92 18.45
N LEU A 199 -29.60 -11.13 18.85
CA LEU A 199 -30.57 -10.05 19.11
C LEU A 199 -30.47 -9.46 20.53
N THR A 200 -29.53 -9.92 21.35
CA THR A 200 -29.31 -9.41 22.72
C THR A 200 -28.31 -8.26 22.78
N ILE A 201 -28.26 -7.41 21.75
CA ILE A 201 -27.65 -6.08 21.91
C ILE A 201 -28.60 -5.30 22.82
N ARG A 202 -28.23 -5.24 24.11
CA ARG A 202 -28.88 -4.47 25.16
C ARG A 202 -29.23 -3.07 24.65
N LEU A 203 -30.51 -2.83 24.39
CA LEU A 203 -31.06 -1.48 24.43
C LEU A 203 -30.95 -1.00 25.89
N PRO A 204 -30.32 0.15 26.17
CA PRO A 204 -30.30 0.70 27.51
C PRO A 204 -31.74 1.06 27.91
N SER A 205 -32.25 0.42 28.96
CA SER A 205 -33.54 0.72 29.56
C SER A 205 -33.57 2.19 29.97
N ARG A 206 -34.32 2.99 29.21
CA ARG A 206 -34.61 4.38 29.53
C ARG A 206 -36.03 4.47 30.06
N ASN A 207 -36.17 5.33 31.07
CA ASN A 207 -37.40 5.94 31.60
C ASN A 207 -38.11 5.20 32.72
N HIS A 208 -38.71 5.88 33.69
CA HIS A 208 -38.57 7.25 34.22
C HIS A 208 -39.39 7.24 35.53
N GLY A 209 -39.22 8.29 36.33
CA GLY A 209 -39.86 8.43 37.63
C GLY A 209 -41.38 8.25 37.58
N LEU A 210 -41.87 7.61 38.63
CA LEU A 210 -43.26 7.63 39.04
C LEU A 210 -43.60 9.05 39.50
N ASP A 211 -44.42 9.75 38.72
CA ASP A 211 -45.25 10.84 39.20
C ASP A 211 -46.65 10.61 38.60
N ASP A 212 -47.57 10.11 39.41
CA ASP A 212 -49.01 10.19 39.15
C ASP A 212 -49.67 10.78 40.40
N GLN A 213 -49.92 12.09 40.32
CA GLN A 213 -50.98 12.77 41.04
C GLN A 213 -52.32 12.36 40.42
N HIS A 214 -53.28 11.91 41.23
CA HIS A 214 -54.70 12.06 40.92
C HIS A 214 -55.49 12.49 42.14
N ASP A 215 -56.01 13.72 42.04
CA ASP A 215 -57.18 14.24 42.73
C ASP A 215 -58.38 13.31 42.53
N SER A 216 -59.06 12.95 43.63
CA SER A 216 -60.52 13.07 43.86
C SER A 216 -60.87 12.52 45.23
#